data_AF-A0A9Q3KBE6-F1
#
_entry.id   AF-A0A9Q3KBE6-F1
#
_cell.length_a   1.000
_cell.length_b   1.000
_cell.length_c   1.000
_cell.angle_alpha   90.00
_cell.angle_beta   90.00
_cell.angle_gamma   90.00
#
_symmetry.space_group_name_H-M   'P 1'
#
loop_
_entity.id
_entity.type
_entity.pdbx_description
1 polymer ?
#
loop_
_entity_poly.entity_id
_entity_poly.type
_entity_poly.pdbx_seq_one_letter_code
_entity_poly.pdbx_strand_id
1 'polypeptide(L)'
;MECLFIIWALEKLHYYLYGSVLEVITVFNAVKLVLNMKTPNRHILRWHIAIKEYRGNMTIVHKAGNISKNAYGLSKCELPNTSDNTAYFTASSETQIPIEGINITDVGAEFL
;
A
#
# COMPACT_ATOMS: atom_id res chain seq x y z
N MET A 1 3.67 -7.74 -4.80
CA MET A 1 3.25 -6.42 -5.32
C MET A 1 1.79 -6.10 -4.98
N GLU A 2 0.83 -7.03 -5.09
CA GLU A 2 -0.59 -6.64 -4.94
C GLU A 2 -1.03 -6.27 -3.51
N CYS A 3 -0.48 -6.91 -2.47
CA CYS A 3 -0.86 -6.55 -1.09
C CYS A 3 -0.45 -5.11 -0.76
N LEU A 4 0.76 -4.72 -1.19
CA LEU A 4 1.27 -3.36 -1.02
C LEU A 4 0.40 -2.35 -1.78
N PHE A 5 -0.03 -2.68 -3.00
CA PHE A 5 -0.91 -1.81 -3.78
C PHE A 5 -2.23 -1.55 -3.08
N ILE A 6 -2.82 -2.56 -2.44
CA ILE A 6 -4.08 -2.41 -1.70
C ILE A 6 -3.89 -1.50 -0.49
N ILE A 7 -2.81 -1.68 0.28
CA ILE A 7 -2.50 -0.83 1.42
C ILE A 7 -2.31 0.62 0.96
N TRP A 8 -1.55 0.82 -0.13
CA TRP A 8 -1.33 2.14 -0.71
C TRP A 8 -2.63 2.78 -1.20
N ALA A 9 -3.52 2.02 -1.84
CA ALA A 9 -4.81 2.51 -2.29
C ALA A 9 -5.70 2.93 -1.10
N LEU A 10 -5.73 2.14 -0.03
CA LEU A 10 -6.45 2.48 1.20
C LEU A 10 -5.92 3.76 1.85
N GLU A 11 -4.60 3.96 1.87
CA GLU A 11 -3.98 5.18 2.38
C GLU A 11 -4.35 6.41 1.52
N LYS A 12 -4.32 6.28 0.18
CA LYS A 12 -4.66 7.39 -0.73
C LYS A 12 -6.14 7.74 -0.72
N LEU A 13 -7.01 6.75 -0.54
CA LEU A 13 -8.45 6.92 -0.55
C LEU A 13 -9.03 7.17 0.85
N HIS A 14 -8.22 7.22 1.91
CA HIS A 14 -8.65 7.33 3.31
C HIS A 14 -9.83 8.31 3.53
N TYR A 15 -9.71 9.54 3.00
CA TYR A 15 -10.74 10.57 3.12
C TYR A 15 -12.10 10.19 2.50
N TYR A 16 -12.11 9.35 1.47
CA TYR A 16 -13.32 8.88 0.80
C TYR A 16 -13.88 7.60 1.42
N LEU A 17 -13.02 6.85 2.11
CA LEU A 17 -13.35 5.55 2.68
C LEU A 17 -13.86 5.67 4.13
N TYR A 18 -13.59 6.80 4.79
CA TYR A 18 -14.02 7.03 6.17
C TYR A 18 -15.55 6.98 6.30
N GLY A 19 -16.04 6.06 7.14
CA GLY A 19 -17.48 5.85 7.38
C GLY A 19 -18.22 5.08 6.28
N SER A 20 -17.56 4.66 5.20
CA SER A 20 -18.18 3.91 4.10
C SER A 20 -18.01 2.39 4.28
N VAL A 21 -18.89 1.61 3.63
CA VAL A 21 -18.77 0.15 3.53
C VAL A 21 -17.96 -0.18 2.28
N LEU A 22 -16.88 -0.94 2.45
CA LEU A 22 -15.91 -1.20 1.41
C LEU A 22 -15.94 -2.67 0.99
N GLU A 23 -15.89 -2.90 -0.31
CA GLU A 23 -15.68 -4.23 -0.87
C GLU A 23 -14.39 -4.23 -1.69
N VAL A 24 -13.39 -4.98 -1.22
CA VAL A 24 -12.10 -5.13 -1.91
C VAL A 24 -12.09 -6.48 -2.63
N ILE A 25 -12.19 -6.41 -3.94
CA ILE A 25 -12.13 -7.57 -4.83
C ILE A 25 -10.68 -7.74 -5.28
N THR A 26 -10.07 -8.86 -4.88
CA THR A 26 -8.69 -9.21 -5.27
C THR A 26 -8.63 -10.58 -5.92
N VAL A 27 -7.72 -10.74 -6.87
CA VAL A 27 -7.41 -12.01 -7.54
C VAL A 27 -6.37 -12.84 -6.77
N PHE A 28 -5.73 -12.27 -5.73
CA PHE A 28 -4.66 -12.94 -4.98
C PHE A 28 -4.96 -13.09 -3.48
N ASN A 29 -4.65 -14.27 -2.95
CA ASN A 29 -4.90 -14.63 -1.55
C ASN A 29 -3.93 -14.00 -0.54
N ALA A 30 -2.90 -13.28 -1.00
CA ALA A 30 -1.89 -12.65 -0.14
C ALA A 30 -2.50 -11.69 0.90
N VAL A 31 -3.59 -11.01 0.54
CA VAL A 31 -4.30 -10.07 1.43
C VAL A 31 -4.98 -10.81 2.57
N LYS A 32 -5.67 -11.93 2.28
CA LYS A 32 -6.25 -12.79 3.31
C LYS A 32 -5.17 -13.34 4.24
N LEU A 33 -4.00 -13.70 3.70
CA LEU A 33 -2.86 -14.17 4.48
C LEU A 33 -2.34 -13.08 5.42
N VAL A 34 -2.09 -11.87 4.94
CA VAL A 34 -1.62 -10.74 5.75
C VAL A 34 -2.60 -10.38 6.88
N LEU A 35 -3.90 -10.52 6.64
CA LEU A 35 -4.93 -10.21 7.64
C LEU A 35 -5.17 -11.32 8.66
N ASN A 36 -4.85 -12.56 8.32
CA ASN A 36 -5.00 -13.71 9.21
C ASN A 36 -3.67 -14.13 9.86
N MET A 37 -2.58 -13.39 9.62
CA MET A 37 -1.27 -13.67 10.23
C MET A 37 -1.31 -13.40 11.73
N LYS A 38 -1.01 -14.45 12.51
CA LYS A 38 -1.01 -14.41 13.98
C LYS A 38 0.24 -13.76 14.56
N THR A 39 1.36 -13.80 13.82
CA THR A 39 2.65 -13.21 14.19
C THR A 39 3.18 -12.34 13.05
N PRO A 40 2.78 -11.06 12.99
CA PRO A 40 3.23 -10.17 11.93
C PRO A 40 4.68 -9.72 12.16
N ASN A 41 5.51 -9.77 11.10
CA ASN A 41 6.80 -9.08 11.06
C ASN A 41 6.57 -7.55 11.21
N ARG A 42 7.56 -6.77 11.67
CA ARG A 42 7.46 -5.30 11.88
C ARG A 42 6.84 -4.55 10.69
N HIS A 43 7.19 -4.93 9.46
CA HIS A 43 6.59 -4.34 8.25
C HIS A 43 5.11 -4.70 8.07
N ILE A 44 4.77 -5.96 8.34
CA ILE A 44 3.40 -6.48 8.28
C ILE A 44 2.54 -5.87 9.40
N LEU A 45 3.12 -5.62 10.57
CA LEU A 45 2.44 -4.98 11.69
C LEU A 45 1.97 -3.57 11.34
N ARG A 46 2.83 -2.77 10.67
CA ARG A 46 2.43 -1.44 10.16
C ARG A 46 1.23 -1.54 9.22
N TRP A 47 1.25 -2.48 8.30
CA TRP A 47 0.13 -2.72 7.39
C TRP A 47 -1.13 -3.19 8.11
N HIS A 48 -0.96 -4.02 9.14
CA HIS A 48 -2.06 -4.50 9.96
C HIS A 48 -2.74 -3.35 10.70
N ILE A 49 -1.97 -2.40 11.24
CA ILE A 49 -2.49 -1.18 11.88
C ILE A 49 -3.27 -0.34 10.87
N ALA A 50 -2.71 -0.09 9.68
CA ALA A 50 -3.36 0.69 8.63
C ALA A 50 -4.68 0.05 8.16
N ILE A 51 -4.75 -1.28 8.04
CA ILE A 51 -5.97 -1.97 7.61
C ILE A 51 -6.99 -2.11 8.74
N LYS A 52 -6.55 -2.14 10.01
CA LYS A 52 -7.43 -2.31 11.18
C LYS A 52 -8.54 -1.26 11.24
N GLU A 53 -8.26 -0.03 10.83
CA GLU A 53 -9.23 1.07 10.79
C GLU A 53 -10.42 0.76 9.87
N TYR A 54 -10.17 0.10 8.74
CA TYR A 54 -11.21 -0.24 7.76
C TYR A 54 -11.84 -1.61 8.01
N ARG A 55 -11.22 -2.45 8.84
CA ARG A 55 -11.58 -3.87 9.04
C ARG A 55 -13.01 -4.10 9.54
N GLY A 56 -13.62 -3.10 10.20
CA GLY A 56 -15.01 -3.17 10.66
C GLY A 56 -16.04 -3.07 9.53
N ASN A 57 -15.75 -2.28 8.49
CA ASN A 57 -16.67 -1.98 7.39
C ASN A 57 -16.17 -2.50 6.03
N MET A 58 -15.07 -3.25 6.02
CA MET A 58 -14.41 -3.75 4.80
C MET A 58 -14.60 -5.25 4.64
N THR A 59 -15.09 -5.66 3.48
CA THR A 59 -15.22 -7.05 3.04
C THR A 59 -14.19 -7.35 1.97
N ILE A 60 -13.57 -8.53 2.02
CA ILE A 60 -12.51 -8.91 1.08
C ILE A 60 -12.94 -10.16 0.34
N VAL A 61 -13.20 -9.98 -0.95
CA VAL A 61 -13.64 -11.06 -1.83
C VAL A 61 -12.46 -11.49 -2.69
N HIS A 62 -12.10 -12.77 -2.58
CA HIS A 62 -11.09 -13.37 -3.45
C HIS A 62 -11.80 -13.99 -4.65
N LYS A 63 -11.56 -13.48 -5.86
CA LYS A 63 -12.14 -14.00 -7.10
C LYS A 63 -11.06 -14.68 -7.94
N ALA A 64 -10.78 -15.95 -7.63
CA ALA A 64 -9.85 -16.76 -8.41
C ALA A 64 -10.37 -16.99 -9.84
N GLY A 65 -9.54 -16.79 -10.86
CA GLY A 65 -9.84 -17.16 -12.25
C GLY A 65 -10.51 -16.09 -13.13
N ASN A 66 -10.98 -14.97 -12.57
CA ASN A 66 -11.45 -13.84 -13.36
C ASN A 66 -10.43 -12.70 -13.23
N ILE A 67 -9.52 -12.61 -14.21
CA ILE A 67 -8.56 -11.51 -14.30
C ILE A 67 -9.37 -10.22 -14.30
N SER A 68 -9.19 -9.35 -13.31
CA SER A 68 -9.82 -8.04 -13.31
C SER A 68 -9.26 -7.25 -14.49
N LYS A 69 -9.93 -7.31 -15.66
CA LYS A 69 -9.41 -6.78 -16.93
C LYS A 69 -8.98 -5.31 -16.79
N ASN A 70 -9.74 -4.54 -16.01
CA ASN A 70 -9.43 -3.14 -15.72
C ASN A 70 -8.10 -3.01 -14.93
N ALA A 71 -7.98 -3.67 -13.77
CA ALA A 71 -6.78 -3.54 -12.95
C ALA A 71 -5.54 -4.23 -13.58
N TYR A 72 -5.75 -5.31 -14.33
CA TYR A 72 -4.68 -5.98 -15.08
C TYR A 72 -4.21 -5.10 -16.24
N GLY A 73 -5.13 -4.47 -16.98
CA GLY A 73 -4.79 -3.52 -18.04
C GLY A 73 -3.97 -2.34 -17.51
N LEU A 74 -4.39 -1.75 -16.38
CA LEU A 74 -3.66 -0.64 -15.76
C LEU A 74 -2.28 -1.05 -15.23
N SER A 75 -2.16 -2.25 -14.63
CA SER A 75 -0.86 -2.73 -14.14
C SER A 75 0.12 -3.13 -15.25
N LYS A 76 -0.35 -3.30 -16.48
CA LYS A 76 0.45 -3.64 -17.67
C LYS A 76 0.66 -2.47 -18.63
N CYS A 77 -0.03 -1.36 -18.42
CA CYS A 77 0.11 -0.15 -19.22
C CYS A 77 1.10 0.81 -18.55
N GLU A 78 2.35 0.37 -18.42
CA GLU A 78 3.44 1.26 -18.00
C GLU A 78 3.77 2.24 -19.14
N LEU A 79 3.78 3.53 -18.84
CA LEU A 79 4.23 4.53 -19.80
C LEU A 79 5.72 4.26 -20.12
N PRO A 80 6.14 4.40 -21.38
CA PRO A 80 7.55 4.26 -21.71
C PRO A 80 8.38 5.25 -20.87
N ASN A 81 9.52 4.79 -20.35
CA ASN A 81 10.44 5.61 -19.56
C ASN A 81 11.25 6.54 -20.50
N THR A 82 10.54 7.47 -21.15
CA THR A 82 11.06 8.49 -22.06
C THR A 82 11.04 9.85 -21.35
N SER A 83 11.90 10.79 -21.74
CA SER A 83 11.95 12.15 -21.16
C SER A 83 10.62 12.92 -21.20
N ASP A 84 9.71 12.53 -22.08
CA ASP A 84 8.38 13.12 -22.21
C ASP A 84 7.37 12.60 -21.17
N ASN A 85 7.71 11.53 -20.45
CA ASN A 85 6.91 11.00 -19.34
C ASN A 85 7.18 11.83 -18.08
N THR A 86 6.14 12.35 -17.44
CA THR A 86 6.27 13.09 -16.16
C THR A 86 6.86 12.24 -15.03
N ALA A 87 6.75 10.92 -15.13
CA ALA A 87 7.36 9.96 -14.21
C ALA A 87 8.71 9.39 -14.74
N TYR A 88 9.34 10.08 -15.69
CA TYR A 88 10.66 9.69 -16.22
C TYR A 88 11.69 9.60 -15.10
N PHE A 89 12.39 8.47 -15.05
CA PHE A 89 13.48 8.25 -14.12
C PHE A 89 14.72 7.82 -14.90
N THR A 90 15.76 8.64 -14.86
CA THR A 90 17.11 8.21 -15.28
C THR A 90 17.59 7.16 -14.30
N ALA A 91 17.82 5.94 -14.78
CA ALA A 91 18.53 4.90 -14.04
C ALA A 91 20.02 5.27 -13.88
N SER A 92 20.30 6.42 -13.27
CA SER A 92 21.62 6.71 -12.71
C SER A 92 21.77 5.79 -11.50
N SER A 93 22.74 4.88 -11.62
CA SER A 93 23.35 4.18 -10.49
C SER A 93 23.52 5.15 -9.31
N GLU A 94 23.07 4.74 -8.12
CA GLU A 94 22.98 5.53 -6.88
C GLU A 94 21.63 6.21 -6.61
N THR A 95 20.56 5.42 -6.47
CA THR A 95 19.54 5.76 -5.47
C THR A 95 20.11 5.50 -4.08
N GLN A 96 21.02 6.37 -3.61
CA GLN A 96 21.02 6.69 -2.19
C GLN A 96 19.78 7.53 -1.96
N ILE A 97 18.63 6.89 -1.73
CA ILE A 97 17.56 7.57 -1.03
C ILE A 97 18.12 7.71 0.39
N PRO A 98 18.51 8.91 0.86
CA PRO A 98 18.83 9.05 2.27
C PRO A 98 17.59 8.59 3.00
N ILE A 99 17.71 7.50 3.76
CA ILE A 99 16.68 7.12 4.71
C ILE A 99 16.77 8.22 5.77
N GLU A 100 16.10 9.34 5.53
CA GLU A 100 15.70 10.26 6.58
C GLU A 100 14.71 9.46 7.42
N GLY A 101 15.26 8.61 8.28
CA GLY A 101 14.52 8.03 9.38
C GLY A 101 13.80 9.18 10.07
N ILE A 102 12.57 8.94 10.51
CA ILE A 102 11.83 9.88 11.35
C ILE A 102 12.82 10.44 12.36
N ASN A 103 13.16 11.71 12.21
CA ASN A 103 14.07 12.40 13.11
C ASN A 103 13.35 12.39 14.45
N ILE A 104 13.78 11.49 15.34
CA ILE A 104 13.38 11.55 16.73
C ILE A 104 14.14 12.75 17.26
N THR A 105 13.52 13.93 17.17
CA THR A 105 13.96 15.05 17.99
C THR A 105 13.81 14.59 19.43
N ASP A 106 14.95 14.42 20.09
CA ASP A 106 15.05 14.10 21.49
C ASP A 106 14.17 15.07 22.29
N VAL A 107 13.10 14.54 22.90
CA VAL A 107 12.15 15.32 23.71
C VAL A 107 12.78 15.70 25.07
N GLY A 108 14.06 15.40 25.28
CA GLY A 108 14.78 15.70 26.51
C GLY A 108 15.03 17.19 26.79
N ALA A 109 14.79 18.11 25.84
CA ALA A 109 15.12 19.53 26.01
C ALA A 109 13.93 20.45 26.38
N GLU A 110 12.68 19.95 26.41
CA GLU A 110 11.50 20.78 26.75
C GLU A 110 11.05 20.70 28.22
N PHE A 111 11.86 20.08 29.11
CA PHE A 111 11.59 20.04 30.55
C PHE A 111 12.78 20.49 31.39
N LEU A 112 13.24 21.72 31.16
CA LEU A 112 14.10 22.45 32.10
C LEU A 112 13.55 23.86 32.32
#